data_AF-A0A6V7JGE9-F1
#
_entry.id   AF-A0A6V7JGE9-F1
#
_cell.length_a   1.000
_cell.length_b   1.000
_cell.length_c   1.000
_cell.angle_alpha   90.00
_cell.angle_beta   90.00
_cell.angle_gamma   90.00
#
_symmetry.space_group_name_H-M   'P 1'
#
loop_
_entity.id
_entity.type
_entity.pdbx_description
1 polymer ?
#
loop_
_entity_poly.entity_id
_entity_poly.type
_entity_poly.pdbx_seq_one_letter_code
_entity_poly.pdbx_strand_id
1 'polypeptide(L)' 'VLLESQFDLNQKFKNEVNNMSSNQLRLEPLGRDKTGQAYWFQLDADCNIRVYREDLDEESWELVA' A
#
# COMPACT_ATOMS: atom_id res chain seq x y z
N VAL A 1 12.97 6.07 13.20
CA VAL A 1 13.59 6.29 11.88
C VAL A 1 12.46 6.12 10.86
N LEU A 2 12.16 7.16 10.08
CA LEU A 2 11.17 7.05 9.01
C LEU A 2 11.68 6.03 7.99
N LEU A 3 10.82 5.13 7.52
CA LEU A 3 11.22 4.12 6.53
C LEU A 3 11.76 4.77 5.24
N GLU A 4 11.32 5.99 4.93
CA GLU A 4 11.82 6.77 3.80
C GLU A 4 13.33 7.04 3.87
N SER A 5 13.90 7.25 5.06
CA SER A 5 15.34 7.53 5.19
C SER A 5 16.22 6.35 4.75
N GLN A 6 15.66 5.15 4.61
CA GLN A 6 16.37 4.00 4.06
C GLN A 6 16.77 4.23 2.60
N PHE A 7 16.00 5.02 1.84
CA PHE A 7 16.33 5.33 0.46
C PHE A 7 17.51 6.30 0.36
N ASP A 8 17.73 7.17 1.34
CA ASP A 8 18.86 8.11 1.33
C ASP A 8 20.14 7.50 1.93
N LEU A 9 19.99 6.72 3.00
CA LEU A 9 21.13 6.22 3.78
C LEU A 9 21.64 4.85 3.32
N ASN A 10 20.79 4.04 2.68
CA ASN A 10 21.14 2.67 2.26
C ASN A 10 21.09 2.53 0.74
N GLN A 11 22.17 2.95 0.07
CA GLN A 11 22.25 2.94 -1.40
C GLN A 11 22.00 1.55 -2.01
N LYS A 12 22.44 0.47 -1.36
CA LYS A 12 22.18 -0.91 -1.82
C LYS A 12 20.69 -1.22 -1.83
N PHE A 13 19.99 -0.89 -0.75
CA PHE A 13 18.54 -1.05 -0.64
C PHE A 13 17.81 -0.26 -1.73
N LYS A 14 18.14 1.03 -1.90
CA LYS A 14 17.56 1.87 -2.96
C LYS A 14 17.75 1.25 -4.34
N ASN A 15 18.96 0.80 -4.67
CA ASN A 15 19.26 0.23 -5.98
C ASN A 15 18.48 -1.08 -6.22
N GLU A 16 18.34 -1.93 -5.20
CA GLU A 16 17.56 -3.17 -5.28
C GLU A 16 16.07 -2.89 -5.47
N VAL A 17 15.49 -1.98 -4.69
CA VAL A 17 14.07 -1.57 -4.81
C VAL A 17 13.79 -0.93 -6.17
N ASN A 18 14.69 -0.08 -6.69
CA ASN A 18 14.53 0.56 -7.99
C ASN A 18 14.55 -0.43 -9.17
N ASN A 19 15.11 -1.63 -8.99
CA ASN A 19 15.09 -2.67 -10.01
C ASN A 19 13.81 -3.53 -9.97
N MET A 20 12.94 -3.34 -8.98
CA MET A 20 11.66 -4.03 -8.89
C MET A 20 10.60 -3.33 -9.74
N SER A 21 9.75 -4.12 -10.37
CA SER A 21 8.57 -3.58 -11.05
C SER A 21 7.56 -3.04 -10.05
N SER A 22 6.73 -2.11 -10.49
CA SER A 22 5.70 -1.52 -9.63
C SER A 22 4.71 -2.56 -9.08
N ASN A 23 4.46 -3.65 -9.81
CA ASN A 23 3.63 -4.77 -9.35
C ASN A 23 4.29 -5.58 -8.21
N GLN A 24 5.62 -5.59 -8.12
CA GLN A 24 6.33 -6.28 -7.03
C GLN A 24 6.37 -5.44 -5.75
N LEU A 25 6.11 -4.13 -5.85
CA LEU A 25 6.18 -3.18 -4.74
C LEU A 25 4.80 -2.88 -4.14
N ARG A 26 3.72 -3.07 -4.90
CA ARG A 26 2.35 -2.82 -4.43
C ARG A 26 1.78 -4.05 -3.72
N LEU A 27 0.99 -3.80 -2.70
CA LEU A 27 0.14 -4.82 -2.10
C LEU A 27 -1.07 -5.07 -3.00
N GLU A 28 -1.32 -6.32 -3.33
CA GLU A 28 -2.55 -6.72 -4.01
C GLU A 28 -3.77 -6.45 -3.10
N PRO A 29 -4.93 -6.11 -3.68
CA PRO A 29 -6.15 -5.94 -2.91
C PRO A 29 -6.57 -7.23 -2.22
N LEU A 30 -7.21 -7.09 -1.06
CA LEU A 30 -7.89 -8.18 -0.37
C LEU A 30 -8.96 -8.82 -1.26
N GLY A 31 -9.61 -8.00 -2.08
CA GLY A 31 -10.61 -8.44 -3.05
C GLY A 31 -11.31 -7.27 -3.71
N ARG A 32 -12.28 -7.60 -4.58
CA ARG A 32 -13.16 -6.64 -5.23
C ARG A 32 -14.61 -6.90 -4.85
N ASP A 33 -15.41 -5.85 -4.75
CA ASP A 33 -16.85 -6.00 -4.56
C ASP A 33 -17.60 -6.28 -5.88
N LYS A 34 -18.94 -6.37 -5.80
CA LYS A 34 -19.82 -6.63 -6.95
C LYS A 34 -19.76 -5.55 -8.05
N THR A 35 -19.27 -4.36 -7.72
CA THR A 35 -19.09 -3.24 -8.65
C THR A 35 -17.66 -3.14 -9.17
N GLY A 36 -16.76 -4.01 -8.68
CA GLY A 36 -15.37 -4.08 -9.10
C GLY A 36 -14.42 -3.24 -8.24
N GLN A 37 -14.91 -2.51 -7.22
CA GLN A 37 -14.07 -1.67 -6.36
C GLN A 37 -13.15 -2.55 -5.53
N ALA A 38 -11.86 -2.25 -5.54
CA ALA A 38 -10.85 -2.96 -4.78
C ALA A 38 -10.75 -2.46 -3.33
N TYR A 39 -10.45 -3.39 -2.42
CA TYR A 39 -10.36 -3.12 -0.99
C TYR A 39 -9.05 -3.65 -0.42
N TRP A 40 -8.54 -2.95 0.59
CA TRP A 40 -7.37 -3.33 1.37
C TRP A 40 -7.66 -3.12 2.85
N PHE A 41 -6.86 -3.74 3.71
CA PHE A 41 -6.99 -3.55 5.14
C PHE A 41 -5.63 -3.38 5.81
N GLN A 42 -5.65 -2.71 6.95
CA GLN A 42 -4.55 -2.65 7.90
C GLN A 42 -5.03 -3.19 9.24
N LEU A 43 -4.19 -4.01 9.88
CA LEU A 43 -4.34 -4.42 11.26
C LEU A 43 -3.19 -3.81 12.06
N ASP A 44 -3.50 -3.07 13.11
CA ASP A 44 -2.48 -2.55 14.03
C ASP A 44 -2.27 -3.46 15.26
N ALA A 45 -1.28 -3.10 16.09
CA ALA A 45 -0.87 -3.90 17.24
C ALA A 45 -1.95 -4.01 18.33
N ASP A 46 -2.91 -3.09 18.34
CA ASP A 46 -4.05 -3.07 19.27
C ASP A 46 -5.28 -3.80 18.68
N CYS A 47 -5.09 -4.54 17.59
CA CYS A 47 -6.12 -5.25 16.84
C CYS A 47 -7.19 -4.35 16.21
N ASN A 48 -6.92 -3.05 15.98
CA ASN A 48 -7.84 -2.23 15.20
C ASN A 48 -7.69 -2.55 13.71
N ILE A 49 -8.84 -2.68 13.05
CA ILE A 49 -8.91 -2.90 11.61
C ILE A 49 -9.28 -1.58 10.96
N ARG A 50 -8.54 -1.20 9.91
CA ARG A 50 -8.90 -0.13 8.98
C ARG A 50 -9.11 -0.72 7.61
N VAL A 51 -10.21 -0.41 6.95
CA VAL A 51 -10.51 -0.86 5.59
C VAL A 51 -10.48 0.33 4.65
N TYR A 52 -9.75 0.16 3.55
CA TYR A 52 -9.60 1.16 2.52
C TYR A 52 -10.21 0.67 1.22
N ARG A 53 -10.72 1.60 0.43
CA ARG A 53 -11.31 1.37 -0.88
C ARG A 53 -10.65 2.29 -1.90
N GLU A 54 -10.44 1.79 -3.11
CA GLU A 54 -9.89 2.63 -4.19
C GLU A 54 -10.85 3.77 -4.56
N ASP A 55 -10.32 4.97 -4.71
CA ASP A 55 -10.94 6.09 -5.41
C ASP A 55 -10.16 6.32 -6.72
N LEU A 56 -10.78 5.90 -7.83
CA LEU A 56 -10.17 5.97 -9.16
C LEU A 56 -10.15 7.39 -9.73
N ASP A 57 -11.04 8.26 -9.27
CA ASP A 57 -11.14 9.63 -9.78
C ASP A 57 -10.08 10.52 -9.12
N GLU A 58 -9.80 10.30 -7.83
CA GLU A 58 -8.79 11.05 -7.08
C GLU A 58 -7.40 10.38 -7.04
N GLU A 59 -7.24 9.21 -7.67
CA GLU A 59 -6.06 8.34 -7.55
C GLU A 59 -5.65 8.09 -6.08
N SER A 60 -6.66 7.97 -5.21
CA SER A 60 -6.51 7.96 -3.77
C SER A 60 -7.24 6.77 -3.13
N TRP A 61 -7.19 6.68 -1.81
CA TRP A 61 -7.77 5.59 -1.03
C TRP A 61 -8.67 6.18 0.05
N GLU A 62 -9.93 5.76 0.06
CA GLU A 62 -10.91 6.20 1.03
C GLU A 62 -10.96 5.24 2.22
N LEU A 63 -10.90 5.74 3.45
CA LEU A 63 -11.13 4.95 4.66
C LEU A 63 -12.63 4.71 4.85
N VAL A 64 -13.06 3.45 4.81
CA VAL A 64 -14.48 3.07 4.82
C VAL A 64 -14.91 2.27 6.06
N ALA A 65 -13.96 1.77 6.85
CA ALA A 65 -14.22 1.13 8.14
C ALA A 65 -12.99 1.18 9.05
#